data_AF-A0A5J6U9T5-F1
#
_entry.id   AF-A0A5J6U9T5-F1
#
_cell.length_a   1.000
_cell.length_b   1.000
_cell.length_c   1.000
_cell.angle_alpha   90.00
_cell.angle_beta   90.00
_cell.angle_gamma   90.00
#
_symmetry.space_group_name_H-M   'P 1'
#
loop_
_entity.id
_entity.type
_entity.pdbx_description
1 polymer ?
#
loop_
_entity_poly.entity_id
_entity_poly.type
_entity_poly.pdbx_seq_one_letter_code
_entity_poly.pdbx_strand_id
1 'polypeptide(L)'
;MPTHEWTLADDRYGSGGPRKGKKALIVALALSGAVALFIVLYLLIPGSSAQGVPKLGPKAYEAQVDCQANSSGSSGTVTISGTISGDSSRFTVTVEVLDTATKQRLAEQTFEVRGTTTFGGTTPAQAPVSPAGIECRITEVL
;
A
#
# COMPACT_ATOMS: atom_id res chain seq x y z
N MET A 1 40.76 -82.27 -23.94
CA MET A 1 40.69 -81.07 -24.80
C MET A 1 40.09 -79.93 -23.98
N PRO A 2 40.59 -78.70 -24.14
CA PRO A 2 41.41 -78.09 -23.11
C PRO A 2 40.86 -76.77 -22.52
N THR A 3 41.52 -76.37 -21.42
CA THR A 3 41.98 -75.00 -21.07
C THR A 3 41.02 -73.93 -20.52
N HIS A 4 41.47 -73.43 -19.36
CA HIS A 4 41.40 -72.06 -18.83
C HIS A 4 40.09 -71.60 -18.16
N GLU A 5 39.94 -71.32 -16.86
CA GLU A 5 40.76 -70.69 -15.79
C GLU A 5 40.55 -69.17 -15.61
N TRP A 6 40.58 -68.77 -14.32
CA TRP A 6 40.73 -67.44 -13.71
C TRP A 6 39.51 -66.52 -13.48
N THR A 7 39.31 -66.27 -12.18
CA THR A 7 39.00 -65.00 -11.54
C THR A 7 39.74 -63.77 -12.12
N LEU A 8 39.04 -62.66 -12.36
CA LEU A 8 39.50 -61.26 -12.21
C LEU A 8 38.25 -60.35 -12.36
N ALA A 9 37.77 -59.69 -11.31
CA ALA A 9 38.24 -58.40 -10.80
C ALA A 9 38.15 -57.26 -11.84
N ASP A 10 37.34 -56.26 -11.49
CA ASP A 10 37.37 -54.85 -11.90
C ASP A 10 37.80 -54.47 -13.34
N ASP A 11 36.92 -53.80 -14.10
CA ASP A 11 37.08 -52.34 -14.28
C ASP A 11 35.96 -51.64 -15.07
N ARG A 12 35.87 -50.35 -14.77
CA ARG A 12 34.83 -49.32 -14.99
C ARG A 12 34.49 -48.92 -16.43
N TYR A 13 33.26 -48.41 -16.65
CA TYR A 13 33.03 -47.15 -17.38
C TYR A 13 31.62 -46.56 -17.14
N GLY A 14 31.55 -45.30 -16.65
CA GLY A 14 30.62 -44.31 -17.20
C GLY A 14 29.23 -44.05 -16.55
N SER A 15 29.21 -43.06 -15.66
CA SER A 15 28.23 -41.94 -15.59
C SER A 15 26.84 -42.11 -14.96
N GLY A 16 26.57 -41.27 -13.96
CA GLY A 16 25.37 -40.43 -13.99
C GLY A 16 24.19 -40.81 -13.08
N GLY A 17 24.34 -40.67 -11.76
CA GLY A 17 23.17 -40.60 -10.88
C GLY A 17 22.40 -39.26 -11.03
N PRO A 18 21.12 -39.17 -10.63
CA PRO A 18 20.51 -37.88 -10.33
C PRO A 18 20.03 -37.77 -8.87
N ARG A 19 20.76 -36.95 -8.11
CA ARG A 19 20.31 -36.25 -6.90
C ARG A 19 19.10 -35.35 -7.25
N LYS A 20 17.87 -35.74 -6.92
CA LYS A 20 16.63 -34.95 -7.18
C LYS A 20 15.97 -34.34 -5.91
N GLY A 21 16.69 -34.17 -4.80
CA GLY A 21 16.09 -33.69 -3.54
C GLY A 21 16.29 -32.21 -3.18
N LYS A 22 17.21 -31.48 -3.83
CA LYS A 22 17.67 -30.16 -3.31
C LYS A 22 17.10 -28.92 -4.01
N LYS A 23 16.52 -29.06 -5.20
CA LYS A 23 16.02 -27.89 -5.96
C LYS A 23 14.61 -27.46 -5.58
N ALA A 24 13.76 -28.37 -5.11
CA ALA A 24 12.38 -28.05 -4.72
C ALA A 24 12.31 -27.14 -3.49
N LEU A 25 13.23 -27.31 -2.54
CA LEU A 25 13.21 -26.58 -1.27
C LEU A 25 13.65 -25.11 -1.42
N ILE A 26 14.49 -24.80 -2.41
CA ILE A 26 14.95 -23.42 -2.68
C ILE A 26 13.84 -22.60 -3.36
N VAL A 27 13.04 -23.21 -4.23
CA VAL A 27 11.94 -22.52 -4.93
C VAL A 27 10.83 -22.13 -3.96
N ALA A 28 10.50 -22.99 -2.98
CA ALA A 28 9.50 -22.69 -1.97
C ALA A 28 9.90 -21.51 -1.06
N LEU A 29 11.19 -21.41 -0.72
CA LEU A 29 11.71 -20.36 0.16
C LEU A 29 11.75 -18.97 -0.52
N ALA A 30 12.01 -18.95 -1.83
CA ALA A 30 11.99 -17.73 -2.63
C ALA A 30 10.57 -17.14 -2.77
N LEU A 31 9.55 -17.99 -2.89
CA LEU A 31 8.15 -17.56 -3.00
C LEU A 31 7.62 -16.95 -1.70
N SER A 32 7.97 -17.51 -0.54
CA SER A 32 7.56 -16.95 0.77
C SER A 32 8.17 -15.57 1.04
N GLY A 33 9.43 -15.36 0.61
CA GLY A 33 10.09 -14.06 0.75
C GLY A 33 9.43 -12.97 -0.09
N ALA A 34 9.05 -13.29 -1.33
CA ALA A 34 8.41 -12.34 -2.23
C ALA A 34 7.02 -11.91 -1.74
N VAL A 35 6.23 -12.82 -1.17
CA VAL A 35 4.90 -12.49 -0.61
C VAL A 35 5.02 -11.61 0.63
N ALA A 36 5.95 -11.91 1.54
CA ALA A 36 6.19 -11.08 2.71
C ALA A 36 6.64 -9.66 2.33
N LEU A 37 7.50 -9.55 1.31
CA LEU A 37 7.98 -8.26 0.80
C LEU A 37 6.86 -7.48 0.11
N PHE A 38 5.95 -8.15 -0.61
CA PHE A 38 4.76 -7.51 -1.19
C PHE A 38 3.80 -6.99 -0.12
N ILE A 39 3.56 -7.73 0.96
CA ILE A 39 2.70 -7.30 2.08
C ILE A 39 3.29 -6.09 2.78
N VAL A 40 4.59 -6.10 3.05
CA VAL A 40 5.30 -4.97 3.67
C VAL A 40 5.30 -3.75 2.74
N LEU A 41 5.48 -3.93 1.44
CA LEU A 41 5.39 -2.84 0.47
C LEU A 41 3.96 -2.26 0.41
N TYR A 42 2.92 -3.10 0.49
CA TYR A 42 1.54 -2.65 0.51
C TYR A 42 1.17 -1.85 1.77
N LEU A 43 1.78 -2.19 2.92
CA LEU A 43 1.61 -1.47 4.19
C LEU A 43 2.44 -0.17 4.28
N LEU A 44 3.48 -0.04 3.46
CA LEU A 44 4.36 1.15 3.39
C LEU A 44 3.99 2.12 2.27
N ILE A 45 3.01 1.80 1.43
CA ILE A 45 2.40 2.80 0.56
C ILE A 45 1.49 3.63 1.47
N PRO A 46 1.82 4.89 1.80
CA PRO A 46 0.82 5.79 2.35
C PRO A 46 -0.34 5.77 1.35
N GLY A 47 -1.54 5.41 1.83
CA GLY A 47 -2.72 5.24 1.00
C GLY A 47 -2.92 6.48 0.13
N SER A 48 -2.44 6.42 -1.10
CA SER A 48 -2.62 7.45 -2.10
C SER A 48 -4.07 7.34 -2.57
N SER A 49 -4.95 7.99 -1.81
CA SER A 49 -6.35 8.15 -2.16
C SER A 49 -6.47 8.76 -3.56
N ALA A 50 -7.05 7.97 -4.46
CA ALA A 50 -7.73 8.37 -5.69
C ALA A 50 -6.97 9.38 -6.60
N GLN A 51 -6.10 8.85 -7.45
CA GLN A 51 -5.61 9.54 -8.63
C GLN A 51 -6.71 9.57 -9.70
N GLY A 52 -7.59 10.55 -9.60
CA GLY A 52 -8.62 10.80 -10.61
C GLY A 52 -9.15 12.21 -10.40
N VAL A 53 -9.00 13.06 -11.43
CA VAL A 53 -9.43 14.47 -11.42
C VAL A 53 -10.89 14.54 -10.96
N PRO A 54 -11.18 14.95 -9.72
CA PRO A 54 -12.54 14.98 -9.23
C PRO A 54 -13.24 16.13 -9.95
N LYS A 55 -14.21 15.84 -10.81
CA LYS A 55 -15.09 16.88 -11.38
C LYS A 55 -16.25 17.13 -10.41
N LEU A 56 -16.02 17.81 -9.28
CA LEU A 56 -17.12 18.26 -8.39
C LEU A 56 -17.49 19.75 -8.58
N GLY A 57 -17.50 20.25 -9.82
CA GLY A 57 -17.98 21.60 -10.09
C GLY A 57 -17.98 21.98 -11.58
N PRO A 58 -18.52 23.16 -11.94
CA PRO A 58 -18.52 23.66 -13.33
C PRO A 58 -17.13 24.11 -13.82
N LYS A 59 -16.15 24.23 -12.92
CA LYS A 59 -14.76 24.56 -13.26
C LYS A 59 -13.86 23.33 -13.14
N ALA A 60 -12.90 23.22 -14.05
CA ALA A 60 -11.85 22.21 -13.93
C ALA A 60 -10.92 22.60 -12.78
N TYR A 61 -10.71 21.67 -11.87
CA TYR A 61 -9.72 21.79 -10.81
C TYR A 61 -9.02 20.44 -10.64
N GLU A 62 -7.81 20.48 -10.11
CA GLU A 62 -7.05 19.32 -9.68
C GLU A 62 -6.79 19.47 -8.18
N ALA A 63 -7.17 18.47 -7.40
CA ALA A 63 -6.97 18.49 -5.97
C ALA A 63 -6.46 17.13 -5.49
N GLN A 64 -5.54 17.17 -4.53
CA GLN A 64 -4.96 16.01 -3.87
C GLN A 64 -5.09 16.18 -2.36
N VAL A 65 -5.35 15.08 -1.65
CA VAL A 65 -5.46 15.09 -0.20
C VAL A 65 -4.73 13.88 0.38
N ASP A 66 -4.01 14.12 1.45
CA ASP A 66 -3.32 13.12 2.28
C ASP A 66 -3.75 13.32 3.73
N CYS A 67 -3.90 12.21 4.45
CA CYS A 67 -4.29 12.24 5.84
C CYS A 67 -3.51 11.25 6.68
N GLN A 68 -3.16 11.71 7.87
CA GLN A 68 -2.41 10.92 8.85
C GLN A 68 -3.19 10.87 10.15
N ALA A 69 -3.65 9.67 10.52
CA ALA A 69 -4.27 9.44 11.81
C ALA A 69 -3.20 9.21 12.88
N ASN A 70 -3.28 9.98 13.96
CA ASN A 70 -2.60 9.71 15.22
C ASN A 70 -3.66 9.32 16.25
N SER A 71 -3.71 8.04 16.59
CA SER A 71 -4.56 7.53 17.66
C SER A 71 -3.70 7.16 18.87
N SER A 72 -4.05 7.69 20.04
CA SER A 72 -3.46 7.32 21.31
C SER A 72 -4.57 7.02 22.31
N GLY A 73 -4.73 5.73 22.64
CA GLY A 73 -5.80 5.27 23.53
C GLY A 73 -7.21 5.55 22.97
N SER A 74 -8.03 6.27 23.73
CA SER A 74 -9.42 6.60 23.38
C SER A 74 -9.59 7.90 22.58
N SER A 75 -8.50 8.63 22.31
CA SER A 75 -8.50 9.87 21.53
C SER A 75 -7.76 9.72 20.21
N GLY A 76 -8.37 10.20 19.12
CA GLY A 76 -7.77 10.27 17.80
C GLY A 76 -7.64 11.71 17.33
N THR A 77 -6.55 12.02 16.65
CA THR A 77 -6.37 13.24 15.86
C THR A 77 -6.02 12.85 14.44
N VAL A 78 -6.51 13.58 13.45
CA VAL A 78 -6.12 13.40 12.06
C VAL A 78 -5.52 14.69 11.55
N THR A 79 -4.31 14.59 11.03
CA THR A 79 -3.67 15.68 10.29
C THR A 79 -4.03 15.52 8.83
N ILE A 80 -4.67 16.54 8.26
CA ILE A 80 -5.08 16.62 6.86
C ILE A 80 -4.12 17.58 6.17
N SER A 81 -3.63 17.19 4.99
CA SER A 81 -2.85 18.05 4.11
C SER A 81 -3.28 17.82 2.67
N GLY A 82 -3.23 18.85 1.85
CA GLY A 82 -3.62 18.72 0.46
C GLY A 82 -3.21 19.89 -0.40
N THR A 83 -3.38 19.69 -1.69
CA THR A 83 -3.14 20.69 -2.71
C THR A 83 -4.40 20.86 -3.57
N ILE A 84 -4.63 22.08 -4.04
CA ILE A 84 -5.67 22.40 -5.00
C ILE A 84 -5.14 23.43 -6.00
N SER A 85 -5.41 23.16 -7.27
CA SER A 85 -5.08 24.04 -8.39
C SER A 85 -6.27 24.12 -9.34
N GLY A 86 -6.50 25.30 -9.92
CA GLY A 86 -7.57 25.52 -10.89
C GLY A 86 -7.70 26.99 -11.26
N ASP A 87 -8.74 27.32 -12.03
CA ASP A 87 -8.95 28.67 -12.59
C ASP A 87 -9.46 29.70 -11.57
N SER A 88 -9.54 29.35 -10.29
CA SER A 88 -9.97 30.24 -9.21
C SER A 88 -8.79 30.58 -8.31
N SER A 89 -8.76 31.80 -7.78
CA SER A 89 -7.82 32.20 -6.73
C SER A 89 -8.32 31.89 -5.32
N ARG A 90 -9.54 31.36 -5.23
CA ARG A 90 -10.23 30.99 -3.98
C ARG A 90 -10.96 29.69 -4.16
N PHE A 91 -10.78 28.78 -3.21
CA PHE A 91 -11.51 27.52 -3.13
C PHE A 91 -11.98 27.28 -1.71
N THR A 92 -13.14 26.67 -1.57
CA THR A 92 -13.57 26.04 -0.32
C THR A 92 -13.53 24.53 -0.51
N VAL A 93 -12.66 23.83 0.21
CA VAL A 93 -12.42 22.39 0.07
C VAL A 93 -12.92 21.67 1.31
N THR A 94 -13.87 20.75 1.14
CA THR A 94 -14.34 19.89 2.23
C THR A 94 -13.70 18.51 2.11
N VAL A 95 -13.06 18.07 3.18
CA VAL A 95 -12.41 16.76 3.29
C VAL A 95 -13.12 15.94 4.35
N GLU A 96 -13.53 14.73 3.97
CA GLU A 96 -13.97 13.70 4.90
C GLU A 96 -12.84 12.69 5.14
N VAL A 97 -12.69 12.31 6.41
CA VAL A 97 -11.83 11.23 6.85
C VAL A 97 -12.72 10.04 7.18
N LEU A 98 -12.50 8.93 6.50
CA LEU A 98 -13.26 7.70 6.66
C LEU A 98 -12.37 6.61 7.24
N ASP A 99 -12.97 5.70 8.00
CA ASP A 99 -12.35 4.44 8.37
C ASP A 99 -12.28 3.52 7.15
N THR A 100 -11.10 2.99 6.83
CA THR A 100 -10.92 2.23 5.58
C THR A 100 -11.77 0.96 5.54
N ALA A 101 -11.95 0.28 6.68
CA ALA A 101 -12.67 -0.99 6.77
C ALA A 101 -14.19 -0.82 6.74
N THR A 102 -14.70 0.11 7.55
CA THR A 102 -16.15 0.30 7.77
C THR A 102 -16.76 1.37 6.87
N LYS A 103 -15.91 2.23 6.27
CA LYS A 103 -16.31 3.47 5.59
C LYS A 103 -17.09 4.43 6.49
N GLN A 104 -17.01 4.25 7.82
CA GLN A 104 -17.59 5.17 8.78
C GLN A 104 -16.80 6.48 8.76
N ARG A 105 -17.51 7.60 8.82
CA ARG A 105 -16.86 8.91 8.93
C ARG A 105 -16.26 9.12 10.31
N LEU A 106 -14.95 9.34 10.34
CA LEU A 106 -14.16 9.59 11.54
C LEU A 106 -14.00 11.09 11.83
N ALA A 107 -13.87 11.90 10.79
CA ALA A 107 -13.78 13.36 10.87
C ALA A 107 -14.22 14.02 9.57
N GLU A 108 -14.52 15.30 9.64
CA GLU A 108 -14.79 16.17 8.50
C GLU A 108 -14.17 17.53 8.77
N GLN A 109 -13.54 18.13 7.76
CA GLN A 109 -12.96 19.46 7.88
C GLN A 109 -13.09 20.21 6.57
N THR A 110 -13.55 21.46 6.66
CA THR A 110 -13.56 22.39 5.54
C THR A 110 -12.39 23.36 5.64
N PHE A 111 -11.74 23.60 4.51
CA PHE A 111 -10.62 24.52 4.35
C PHE A 111 -10.96 25.63 3.36
N GLU A 112 -10.66 26.87 3.74
CA GLU A 112 -10.67 27.98 2.79
C GLU A 112 -9.25 28.21 2.25
N VAL A 113 -9.10 28.06 0.94
CA VAL A 113 -7.83 28.25 0.24
C VAL A 113 -7.89 29.59 -0.49
N ARG A 114 -7.01 30.53 -0.13
CA ARG A 114 -7.00 31.90 -0.71
C ARG A 114 -5.59 32.29 -1.09
N GLY A 115 -5.35 32.51 -2.39
CA GLY A 115 -4.05 32.95 -2.88
C GLY A 115 -2.90 31.93 -2.71
N THR A 116 -3.21 30.69 -2.33
CA THR A 116 -2.29 29.57 -2.21
C THR A 116 -2.87 28.35 -2.93
N THR A 117 -2.05 27.32 -3.12
CA THR A 117 -2.47 26.02 -3.69
C THR A 117 -2.47 24.91 -2.66
N THR A 118 -2.21 25.22 -1.39
CA THR A 118 -2.07 24.24 -0.31
C THR A 118 -3.07 24.51 0.79
N PHE A 119 -3.55 23.42 1.41
CA PHE A 119 -4.40 23.47 2.60
C PHE A 119 -4.00 22.38 3.58
N GLY A 120 -4.30 22.58 4.84
CA GLY A 120 -4.05 21.57 5.86
C GLY A 120 -4.39 22.04 7.25
N GLY A 121 -4.52 21.08 8.16
CA GLY A 121 -4.86 21.30 9.55
C GLY A 121 -5.04 19.99 10.29
N THR A 122 -5.13 20.06 11.61
CA THR A 122 -5.37 18.90 12.47
C THR A 122 -6.78 19.00 13.04
N THR A 123 -7.53 17.91 12.98
CA THR A 123 -8.90 17.83 13.51
C THR A 123 -9.04 16.63 14.44
N PRO A 124 -9.84 16.71 15.52
CA PRO A 124 -10.19 15.54 16.31
C PRO A 124 -10.91 14.51 15.44
N ALA A 125 -10.62 13.23 15.67
CA ALA A 125 -11.25 12.12 14.96
C ALA A 125 -11.82 11.11 15.95
N GLN A 126 -12.90 10.45 15.52
CA GLN A 126 -13.45 9.32 16.27
C GLN A 126 -12.43 8.19 16.33
N ALA A 127 -12.30 7.59 17.51
CA ALA A 127 -11.43 6.46 17.79
C ALA A 127 -12.26 5.31 18.42
N PRO A 128 -11.81 4.05 18.31
CA PRO A 128 -10.57 3.60 17.67
C PRO A 128 -10.67 3.57 16.14
N VAL A 129 -9.55 3.88 15.48
CA VAL A 129 -9.39 3.66 14.04
C VAL A 129 -9.20 2.17 13.80
N SER A 130 -9.84 1.60 12.77
CA SER A 130 -9.65 0.19 12.45
C SER A 130 -8.19 -0.10 12.04
N PRO A 131 -7.72 -1.34 12.18
CA PRO A 131 -6.38 -1.73 11.73
C PRO A 131 -6.13 -1.52 10.22
N ALA A 132 -7.20 -1.36 9.43
CA ALA A 132 -7.12 -1.06 8.01
C ALA A 132 -6.71 0.41 7.72
N GLY A 133 -6.62 1.24 8.77
CA GLY A 133 -6.23 2.64 8.67
C GLY A 133 -7.39 3.57 8.30
N ILE A 134 -7.02 4.72 7.74
CA ILE A 134 -7.95 5.76 7.30
C ILE A 134 -7.86 6.01 5.80
N GLU A 135 -8.94 6.51 5.24
CA GLU A 135 -9.03 7.00 3.88
C GLU A 135 -9.48 8.46 3.92
N CYS A 136 -8.84 9.31 3.12
CA CYS A 136 -9.31 10.67 2.93
C CYS A 136 -9.90 10.91 1.57
N ARG A 137 -10.96 11.72 1.56
CA ARG A 137 -11.72 12.03 0.38
C ARG A 137 -12.13 13.49 0.38
N ILE A 138 -11.89 14.17 -0.75
CA ILE A 138 -12.49 15.47 -1.02
C ILE A 138 -13.94 15.24 -1.45
N THR A 139 -14.88 15.77 -0.68
CA THR A 139 -16.32 15.60 -0.93
C THR A 139 -16.97 16.80 -1.57
N GLU A 140 -16.35 17.98 -1.46
CA GLU A 140 -16.87 19.21 -2.04
C GLU A 140 -15.72 20.20 -2.34
N VAL A 141 -15.83 20.90 -3.47
CA VAL A 141 -14.97 22.02 -3.85
C VAL A 141 -15.83 23.12 -4.45
N LEU A 142 -15.80 24.32 -3.85
CA LEU A 142 -16.52 25.52 -4.31
C LEU A 142 -15.57 26.64 -4.72
#